data_AF-A0A8H5WZS4-F1
#
_entry.id   AF-A0A8H5WZS4-F1
#
_cell.length_a   1.000
_cell.length_b   1.000
_cell.length_c   1.000
_cell.angle_alpha   90.00
_cell.angle_beta   90.00
_cell.angle_gamma   90.00
#
_symmetry.space_group_name_H-M   'P 1'
#
loop_
_entity.id
_entity.type
_entity.pdbx_description
1 polymer ?
#
loop_
_entity_poly.entity_id
_entity_poly.type
_entity_poly.pdbx_seq_one_letter_code
_entity_poly.pdbx_strand_id
1 'polypeptide(L)'
;MVSSLVPQNLWHRDRRGGDAGREREKDPVRYGLNSIKKGGNGFFVNIPGQDKAIIFTAGHNLMDENGKRTQNLRAWWSDLGEKHKGIEILENDTRVSKVFSTKPNEESAIDDFGIIMIPKNNNDPPPRTAFGFALRLAEEERLEGICNISSYLTTAKPGEPPTRSTGRFVNPILKQHQLEYLTNYGPKRKSPKYGSRGSRIDMKMMREIMEWTGVYKRAVAIIAQPLGRKQPPPLPLCMAWSEQDKVLRVHVQDDTEPTAEEATFEALPVFSAAMLLGKEPKEEIGFAQVDKRPNAAKDAMRWVSWNFDWNNVSFASALSRARLVKWEVKGPWEGKIAGMTFSWGNTRQEVVFRFDDEVVKKWELALPDTEYTGIAYQDKGDPKFQDCYKRFIMKDA
;
A
#
# COMPACT_ATOMS: atom_id res chain seq x y z
N MET A 1 -5.74 -12.00 -15.90
CA MET A 1 -4.78 -13.04 -16.32
C MET A 1 -3.60 -12.36 -16.98
N VAL A 2 -2.39 -12.81 -16.67
CA VAL A 2 -1.14 -12.31 -17.24
C VAL A 2 -0.51 -13.48 -18.01
N SER A 3 -0.14 -13.31 -19.28
CA SER A 3 0.43 -14.38 -20.12
C SER A 3 1.75 -13.92 -20.73
N SER A 4 2.76 -14.79 -20.78
CA SER A 4 4.09 -14.47 -21.29
C SER A 4 4.81 -15.68 -21.86
N LEU A 5 5.95 -15.47 -22.51
CA LEU A 5 6.82 -16.52 -23.03
C LEU A 5 8.12 -16.53 -22.22
N VAL A 6 8.46 -17.66 -21.58
CA VAL A 6 9.72 -17.82 -20.82
C VAL A 6 10.33 -19.22 -21.09
N PRO A 7 11.67 -19.35 -21.21
CA PRO A 7 12.35 -20.65 -21.20
C PRO A 7 12.21 -21.35 -19.84
N GLN A 8 12.05 -22.68 -19.83
CA GLN A 8 11.84 -23.47 -18.62
C GLN A 8 13.02 -23.44 -17.63
N ASN A 9 12.70 -23.34 -16.34
CA ASN A 9 12.63 -24.48 -15.40
C ASN A 9 11.63 -24.12 -14.27
N LEU A 10 10.76 -25.06 -13.89
CA LEU A 10 9.71 -24.85 -12.89
C LEU A 10 9.75 -26.01 -11.88
N TRP A 11 9.77 -25.64 -10.61
CA TRP A 11 9.52 -26.49 -9.45
C TRP A 11 8.15 -27.17 -9.56
N HIS A 12 8.15 -28.38 -10.11
CA HIS A 12 7.45 -29.57 -9.62
C HIS A 12 7.85 -30.74 -10.53
N ARG A 13 8.74 -31.60 -10.03
CA ARG A 13 9.02 -32.89 -10.64
C ARG A 13 7.82 -33.80 -10.37
N ASP A 14 6.97 -33.97 -11.37
CA ASP A 14 5.96 -35.01 -11.39
C ASP A 14 6.71 -36.36 -11.34
N ARG A 15 6.92 -36.90 -10.13
CA ARG A 15 7.40 -38.27 -9.93
C ARG A 15 6.24 -39.20 -10.28
N ARG A 16 6.12 -39.56 -11.55
CA ARG A 16 5.58 -40.85 -11.97
C ARG A 16 6.73 -41.63 -12.62
N GLY A 17 7.11 -42.74 -11.99
CA GLY A 17 8.18 -43.61 -12.46
C GLY A 17 7.73 -44.62 -13.51
N GLY A 18 8.71 -45.32 -14.08
CA GLY A 18 8.59 -46.73 -14.46
C GLY A 18 8.24 -47.06 -15.92
N ASP A 19 9.29 -47.42 -16.66
CA ASP A 19 9.42 -48.45 -17.71
C ASP A 19 8.93 -48.31 -19.17
N ALA A 20 9.96 -48.40 -20.03
CA ALA A 20 10.15 -49.25 -21.21
C ALA A 20 9.30 -49.10 -22.50
N GLY A 21 9.94 -48.51 -23.52
CA GLY A 21 10.12 -49.17 -24.83
C GLY A 21 9.17 -48.84 -25.98
N ARG A 22 9.63 -47.97 -26.90
CA ARG A 22 9.85 -48.25 -28.35
C ARG A 22 10.10 -46.96 -29.14
N GLU A 23 11.25 -46.90 -29.80
CA GLU A 23 11.58 -45.93 -30.85
C GLU A 23 10.76 -46.17 -32.12
N ARG A 24 10.33 -45.08 -32.77
CA ARG A 24 10.46 -44.86 -34.22
C ARG A 24 10.70 -43.37 -34.52
N GLU A 25 11.92 -43.09 -34.97
CA GLU A 25 12.38 -42.00 -35.87
C GLU A 25 11.41 -41.75 -37.05
N LYS A 26 11.28 -40.61 -37.77
CA LYS A 26 11.97 -39.30 -37.96
C LYS A 26 10.97 -38.42 -38.78
N ASP A 27 10.54 -37.23 -38.34
CA ASP A 27 11.04 -35.85 -38.67
C ASP A 27 10.67 -35.30 -40.09
N PRO A 28 10.68 -33.97 -40.37
CA PRO A 28 10.67 -32.77 -39.50
C PRO A 28 9.83 -31.56 -40.04
N VAL A 29 9.43 -30.62 -39.16
CA VAL A 29 9.59 -29.16 -39.41
C VAL A 29 9.82 -28.48 -38.06
N ARG A 30 11.08 -28.08 -37.82
CA ARG A 30 11.51 -27.16 -36.77
C ARG A 30 11.59 -25.75 -37.34
N TYR A 31 11.02 -24.78 -36.63
CA TYR A 31 11.54 -23.41 -36.58
C TYR A 31 11.39 -22.85 -35.15
N GLY A 32 12.53 -22.56 -34.52
CA GLY A 32 12.70 -21.53 -33.48
C GLY A 32 12.37 -21.87 -32.02
N LEU A 33 13.40 -22.17 -31.22
CA LEU A 33 13.54 -22.00 -29.76
C LEU A 33 12.26 -22.06 -28.89
N ASN A 34 12.10 -23.21 -28.22
CA ASN A 34 11.15 -23.52 -27.16
C ASN A 34 10.77 -22.33 -26.25
N SER A 35 9.62 -21.71 -26.52
CA SER A 35 9.00 -20.74 -25.61
C SER A 35 7.63 -21.28 -25.18
N ILE A 36 7.55 -21.81 -23.96
CA ILE A 36 6.27 -22.24 -23.38
C ILE A 36 5.57 -20.99 -22.86
N LYS A 37 4.29 -20.84 -23.21
CA LYS A 37 3.44 -19.79 -22.64
C LYS A 37 3.27 -20.04 -21.13
N LYS A 38 3.84 -19.16 -20.31
CA LYS A 38 3.59 -19.10 -18.86
C LYS A 38 2.39 -18.20 -18.62
N GLY A 39 1.47 -18.63 -17.77
CA GLY A 39 0.32 -17.84 -17.34
C GLY A 39 0.38 -17.59 -15.84
N GLY A 40 -0.05 -16.41 -15.43
CA GLY A 40 -0.13 -15.96 -14.04
C GLY A 40 -1.45 -15.24 -13.76
N ASN A 41 -1.80 -15.17 -12.48
CA ASN A 41 -2.95 -14.38 -12.02
C ASN A 41 -2.45 -13.15 -11.27
N GLY A 42 -3.27 -12.10 -11.29
CA GLY A 42 -3.07 -10.88 -10.55
C GLY A 42 -4.41 -10.17 -10.39
N PHE A 43 -4.47 -9.17 -9.53
CA PHE A 43 -5.67 -8.40 -9.27
C PHE A 43 -5.35 -6.91 -9.21
N PHE A 44 -6.29 -6.08 -9.67
CA PHE A 44 -6.16 -4.63 -9.57
C PHE A 44 -6.27 -4.20 -8.11
N VAL A 45 -5.36 -3.32 -7.68
CA VAL A 45 -5.39 -2.68 -6.36
C VAL A 45 -5.50 -1.19 -6.54
N ASN A 46 -6.39 -0.57 -5.76
CA ASN A 46 -6.55 0.86 -5.74
C ASN A 46 -5.44 1.48 -4.89
N ILE A 47 -4.39 1.99 -5.54
CA ILE A 47 -3.33 2.76 -4.90
C ILE A 47 -3.66 4.26 -5.03
N PRO A 48 -4.03 4.93 -3.92
CA PRO A 48 -4.21 6.38 -3.87
C PRO A 48 -3.13 7.17 -4.58
N GLY A 49 -3.51 8.16 -5.39
CA GLY A 49 -2.54 9.03 -6.07
C GLY A 49 -1.91 8.53 -7.35
N GLN A 50 -2.25 7.32 -7.81
CA GLN A 50 -1.70 6.80 -9.05
C GLN A 50 -2.51 7.21 -10.28
N ASP A 51 -1.79 7.68 -11.29
CA ASP A 51 -2.26 7.88 -12.66
C ASP A 51 -2.21 6.59 -13.50
N LYS A 52 -1.55 5.54 -12.98
CA LYS A 52 -1.55 4.18 -13.55
C LYS A 52 -2.51 3.26 -12.80
N ALA A 53 -3.04 2.26 -13.49
CA ALA A 53 -3.71 1.13 -12.85
C ALA A 53 -2.67 0.12 -12.38
N ILE A 54 -2.78 -0.32 -11.14
CA ILE A 54 -1.78 -1.18 -10.50
C ILE A 54 -2.36 -2.59 -10.36
N ILE A 55 -1.65 -3.59 -10.88
CA ILE A 55 -1.95 -5.01 -10.66
C ILE A 55 -0.93 -5.56 -9.68
N PHE A 56 -1.43 -6.18 -8.60
CA PHE A 56 -0.61 -7.00 -7.72
C PHE A 56 -0.56 -8.41 -8.27
N THR A 57 0.64 -9.00 -8.27
CA THR A 57 0.91 -10.36 -8.75
C THR A 57 2.02 -10.99 -7.94
N ALA A 58 2.19 -12.31 -8.05
CA ALA A 58 3.38 -12.99 -7.56
C ALA A 58 4.63 -12.58 -8.37
N GLY A 59 5.79 -12.55 -7.72
CA GLY A 59 7.08 -12.24 -8.33
C GLY A 59 7.48 -13.27 -9.39
N HIS A 60 7.19 -14.55 -9.15
CA HIS A 60 7.42 -15.63 -10.10
C HIS A 60 6.61 -15.50 -11.40
N ASN A 61 5.57 -14.67 -11.46
CA ASN A 61 4.88 -14.38 -12.72
C ASN A 61 5.69 -13.42 -13.61
N LEU A 62 6.62 -12.67 -13.02
CA LEU A 62 7.39 -11.61 -13.66
C LEU A 62 8.87 -11.98 -13.87
N MET A 63 9.35 -13.04 -13.22
CA MET A 63 10.70 -13.58 -13.42
C MET A 63 10.77 -15.09 -13.18
N ASP A 64 11.83 -15.72 -13.65
CA ASP A 64 12.12 -17.13 -13.41
C ASP A 64 13.10 -17.35 -12.23
N GLU A 65 13.32 -18.62 -11.91
CA GLU A 65 14.22 -19.07 -10.83
C GLU A 65 15.70 -18.77 -11.09
N ASN A 66 16.07 -18.41 -12.32
CA ASN A 66 17.43 -18.02 -12.69
C ASN A 66 17.62 -16.49 -12.61
N GLY A 67 16.59 -15.76 -12.13
CA GLY A 67 16.63 -14.31 -12.06
C GLY A 67 16.26 -13.60 -13.36
N LYS A 68 15.90 -14.35 -14.42
CA LYS A 68 15.61 -13.75 -15.73
C LYS A 68 14.19 -13.20 -15.76
N ARG A 69 14.06 -11.96 -16.24
CA ARG A 69 12.77 -11.28 -16.41
C ARG A 69 11.93 -11.97 -17.49
N THR A 70 10.63 -11.96 -17.23
CA THR A 70 9.62 -12.46 -18.17
C THR A 70 9.53 -11.54 -19.39
N GLN A 71 9.54 -12.12 -20.59
CA GLN A 71 9.48 -11.38 -21.87
C GLN A 71 8.11 -11.50 -22.53
N ASN A 72 7.77 -10.52 -23.38
CA ASN A 72 6.51 -10.47 -24.14
C ASN A 72 5.27 -10.58 -23.23
N LEU A 73 5.30 -9.85 -22.10
CA LEU A 73 4.27 -9.91 -21.08
C LEU A 73 2.98 -9.24 -21.59
N ARG A 74 1.84 -9.92 -21.44
CA ARG A 74 0.53 -9.37 -21.79
C ARG A 74 -0.47 -9.53 -20.66
N ALA A 75 -1.26 -8.50 -20.41
CA ALA A 75 -2.32 -8.49 -19.40
C ALA A 75 -3.72 -8.53 -20.04
N TRP A 76 -4.62 -9.28 -19.41
CA TRP A 76 -5.99 -9.50 -19.87
C TRP A 76 -6.96 -9.45 -18.69
N TRP A 77 -8.13 -8.82 -18.90
CA TRP A 77 -9.24 -8.79 -17.95
C TRP A 77 -10.57 -8.74 -18.70
N SER A 78 -11.67 -9.09 -18.00
CA SER A 78 -13.01 -9.22 -18.58
C SER A 78 -13.50 -7.94 -19.28
N ASP A 79 -13.23 -6.78 -18.68
CA ASP A 79 -13.77 -5.50 -19.14
C ASP A 79 -13.07 -4.98 -20.40
N LEU A 80 -11.93 -5.57 -20.76
CA LEU A 80 -11.17 -5.20 -21.96
C LEU A 80 -11.91 -5.58 -23.26
N GLY A 81 -12.92 -6.45 -23.16
CA GLY A 81 -13.75 -6.89 -24.30
C GLY A 81 -13.04 -7.83 -25.28
N GLU A 82 -13.81 -8.55 -26.09
CA GLU A 82 -13.27 -9.56 -27.04
C GLU A 82 -12.41 -8.95 -28.16
N LYS A 83 -12.53 -7.65 -28.41
CA LYS A 83 -11.78 -6.95 -29.47
C LYS A 83 -10.31 -6.74 -29.13
N HIS A 84 -9.89 -6.92 -27.88
CA HIS A 84 -8.55 -6.56 -27.44
C HIS A 84 -7.77 -7.83 -27.13
N LYS A 85 -6.68 -8.04 -27.88
CA LYS A 85 -5.77 -9.18 -27.72
C LYS A 85 -4.88 -9.06 -26.46
N GLY A 86 -5.33 -8.37 -25.42
CA GLY A 86 -4.54 -8.10 -24.22
C GLY A 86 -3.52 -7.01 -24.46
N ILE A 87 -3.20 -6.30 -23.39
CA ILE A 87 -2.31 -5.16 -23.39
C ILE A 87 -0.89 -5.63 -23.19
N GLU A 88 0.01 -5.13 -24.03
CA GLU A 88 1.44 -5.37 -23.89
C GLU A 88 1.98 -4.62 -22.67
N ILE A 89 2.79 -5.30 -21.88
CA ILE A 89 3.41 -4.77 -20.68
C ILE A 89 4.91 -4.70 -20.92
N LEU A 90 5.43 -3.47 -20.86
CA LEU A 90 6.86 -3.23 -21.00
C LEU A 90 7.59 -3.66 -19.72
N GLU A 91 8.86 -4.04 -19.85
CA GLU A 91 9.69 -4.45 -18.71
C GLU A 91 9.76 -3.35 -17.63
N ASN A 92 9.87 -2.08 -18.06
CA ASN A 92 9.91 -0.91 -17.18
C ASN A 92 8.61 -0.67 -16.40
N ASP A 93 7.49 -1.24 -16.87
CA ASP A 93 6.19 -1.19 -16.20
C ASP A 93 6.00 -2.35 -15.20
N THR A 94 7.03 -3.14 -14.96
CA THR A 94 7.04 -4.20 -13.95
C THR A 94 8.02 -3.91 -12.82
N ARG A 95 7.67 -4.39 -11.63
CA ARG A 95 8.55 -4.39 -10.46
C ARG A 95 8.37 -5.71 -9.70
N VAL A 96 9.45 -6.21 -9.12
CA VAL A 96 9.46 -7.43 -8.29
C VAL A 96 10.26 -7.13 -7.05
N SER A 97 9.88 -7.72 -5.92
CA SER A 97 10.59 -7.56 -4.64
C SER A 97 12.09 -7.71 -4.82
N LYS A 98 12.85 -6.79 -4.22
CA LYS A 98 14.30 -6.85 -4.24
C LYS A 98 14.83 -8.17 -3.68
N VAL A 99 14.24 -8.66 -2.59
CA VAL A 99 14.66 -9.91 -1.93
C VAL A 99 14.38 -11.12 -2.82
N PHE A 100 13.19 -11.19 -3.41
CA PHE A 100 12.87 -12.28 -4.32
C PHE A 100 13.72 -12.21 -5.60
N SER A 101 14.00 -11.00 -6.10
CA SER A 101 14.79 -10.84 -7.32
C SER A 101 16.23 -11.33 -7.21
N THR A 102 16.82 -11.30 -6.01
CA THR A 102 18.18 -11.80 -5.76
C THR A 102 18.21 -13.29 -5.45
N LYS A 103 17.11 -13.85 -4.93
CA LYS A 103 17.02 -15.25 -4.54
C LYS A 103 15.63 -15.81 -4.86
N PRO A 104 15.23 -16.01 -6.12
CA PRO A 104 13.87 -16.40 -6.51
C PRO A 104 13.62 -17.91 -6.27
N ASN A 105 13.52 -18.31 -5.01
CA ASN A 105 13.34 -19.69 -4.59
C ASN A 105 12.44 -19.81 -3.35
N GLU A 106 12.24 -21.03 -2.84
CA GLU A 106 11.34 -21.27 -1.70
C GLU A 106 11.73 -20.52 -0.42
N GLU A 107 13.01 -20.17 -0.25
CA GLU A 107 13.47 -19.44 0.93
C GLU A 107 12.98 -17.98 0.94
N SER A 108 12.69 -17.40 -0.22
CA SER A 108 12.15 -16.05 -0.38
C SER A 108 10.65 -16.05 -0.72
N ALA A 109 9.94 -17.16 -0.49
CA ALA A 109 8.52 -17.27 -0.83
C ALA A 109 7.61 -16.22 -0.18
N ILE A 110 8.02 -15.63 0.96
CA ILE A 110 7.29 -14.51 1.58
C ILE A 110 7.43 -13.21 0.77
N ASP A 111 8.50 -13.08 -0.01
CA ASP A 111 8.84 -11.94 -0.85
C ASP A 111 8.45 -12.17 -2.32
N ASP A 112 7.75 -13.27 -2.64
CA ASP A 112 7.27 -13.61 -3.97
C ASP A 112 6.09 -12.72 -4.41
N PHE A 113 6.37 -11.43 -4.56
CA PHE A 113 5.44 -10.42 -5.00
C PHE A 113 6.06 -9.47 -6.02
N GLY A 114 5.18 -8.84 -6.79
CA GLY A 114 5.52 -7.79 -7.73
C GLY A 114 4.28 -7.04 -8.18
N ILE A 115 4.51 -5.99 -8.95
CA ILE A 115 3.45 -5.19 -9.55
C ILE A 115 3.64 -5.04 -11.05
N ILE A 116 2.51 -4.84 -11.72
CA ILE A 116 2.45 -4.35 -13.10
C ILE A 116 1.74 -3.00 -13.06
N MET A 117 2.32 -2.01 -13.71
CA MET A 117 1.81 -0.65 -13.81
C MET A 117 1.27 -0.40 -15.22
N ILE A 118 -0.02 -0.16 -15.34
CA ILE A 118 -0.69 0.00 -16.63
C ILE A 118 -1.07 1.48 -16.80
N PRO A 119 -0.50 2.23 -17.76
CA PRO A 119 -0.88 3.64 -17.98
C PRO A 119 -2.38 3.78 -18.27
N LYS A 120 -3.10 4.64 -17.54
CA LYS A 120 -4.54 4.84 -17.78
C LYS A 120 -4.82 5.43 -19.17
N ASN A 121 -3.86 6.17 -19.72
CA ASN A 121 -4.01 6.93 -20.97
C ASN A 121 -3.89 6.05 -22.23
N ASN A 122 -3.35 4.82 -22.09
CA ASN A 122 -3.11 3.91 -23.21
C ASN A 122 -4.13 2.75 -23.28
N ASN A 123 -5.12 2.71 -22.37
CA ASN A 123 -5.98 1.53 -22.19
C ASN A 123 -7.44 1.93 -22.08
N ASP A 124 -8.12 1.90 -23.22
CA ASP A 124 -9.57 2.02 -23.29
C ASP A 124 -10.19 0.60 -23.32
N PRO A 125 -11.05 0.21 -22.37
CA PRO A 125 -11.47 0.96 -21.19
C PRO A 125 -10.50 0.78 -19.99
N PRO A 126 -10.33 1.83 -19.16
CA PRO A 126 -9.61 1.70 -17.91
C PRO A 126 -10.30 0.67 -17.00
N PRO A 127 -9.57 0.01 -16.09
CA PRO A 127 -10.18 -0.98 -15.21
C PRO A 127 -11.28 -0.34 -14.36
N ARG A 128 -12.47 -0.94 -14.38
CA ARG A 128 -13.67 -0.37 -13.74
C ARG A 128 -13.71 -0.59 -12.22
N THR A 129 -12.93 -1.56 -11.73
CA THR A 129 -12.91 -1.95 -10.33
C THR A 129 -11.50 -2.33 -9.88
N ALA A 130 -11.18 -2.06 -8.62
CA ALA A 130 -9.94 -2.49 -7.98
C ALA A 130 -10.17 -2.77 -6.50
N PHE A 131 -9.44 -3.73 -5.94
CA PHE A 131 -9.48 -4.04 -4.51
C PHE A 131 -8.91 -2.90 -3.68
N GLY A 132 -9.52 -2.67 -2.51
CA GLY A 132 -8.95 -1.83 -1.47
C GLY A 132 -7.96 -2.60 -0.59
N PHE A 133 -7.34 -1.91 0.35
CA PHE A 133 -6.48 -2.50 1.38
C PHE A 133 -6.61 -1.75 2.70
N ALA A 134 -6.27 -2.43 3.79
CA ALA A 134 -6.22 -1.86 5.14
C ALA A 134 -5.00 -2.43 5.87
N LEU A 135 -3.95 -1.63 6.04
CA LEU A 135 -2.67 -2.11 6.58
C LEU A 135 -2.75 -2.50 8.06
N ARG A 136 -3.73 -1.97 8.81
CA ARG A 136 -4.01 -2.43 10.17
C ARG A 136 -4.31 -3.93 10.25
N LEU A 137 -4.96 -4.50 9.23
CA LEU A 137 -5.25 -5.94 9.18
C LEU A 137 -3.99 -6.80 9.06
N ALA A 138 -2.86 -6.22 8.65
CA ALA A 138 -1.58 -6.93 8.60
C ALA A 138 -1.02 -7.22 10.00
N GLU A 139 -1.34 -6.37 10.98
CA GLU A 139 -0.87 -6.49 12.37
C GLU A 139 -1.82 -7.31 13.25
N GLU A 140 -3.00 -7.66 12.75
CA GLU A 140 -3.97 -8.46 13.50
C GLU A 140 -3.44 -9.88 13.75
N GLU A 141 -3.39 -10.28 15.02
CA GLU A 141 -3.01 -11.64 15.40
C GLU A 141 -3.98 -12.67 14.79
N ARG A 142 -5.26 -12.29 14.71
CA ARG A 142 -6.34 -13.17 14.29
C ARG A 142 -7.26 -12.49 13.28
N LEU A 143 -7.33 -13.05 12.08
CA LEU A 143 -8.32 -12.70 11.06
C LEU A 143 -9.51 -13.65 11.17
N GLU A 144 -10.70 -13.09 11.23
CA GLU A 144 -11.94 -13.84 11.22
C GLU A 144 -12.72 -13.59 9.93
N GLY A 145 -13.57 -14.54 9.54
CA GLY A 145 -14.44 -14.43 8.38
C GLY A 145 -14.14 -15.44 7.27
N ILE A 146 -14.64 -15.11 6.07
CA ILE A 146 -14.65 -15.99 4.90
C ILE A 146 -13.77 -15.37 3.80
N CYS A 147 -12.78 -16.13 3.36
CA CYS A 147 -11.96 -15.83 2.20
C CYS A 147 -12.66 -16.33 0.93
N ASN A 148 -12.64 -15.49 -0.11
CA ASN A 148 -13.07 -15.84 -1.47
C ASN A 148 -11.90 -15.66 -2.42
N ILE A 149 -11.56 -16.70 -3.16
CA ILE A 149 -10.50 -16.68 -4.17
C ILE A 149 -11.14 -16.93 -5.53
N SER A 150 -10.78 -16.12 -6.52
CA SER A 150 -11.13 -16.32 -7.92
C SER A 150 -9.86 -16.31 -8.75
N SER A 151 -9.70 -17.28 -9.64
CA SER A 151 -8.53 -17.36 -10.53
C SER A 151 -8.90 -17.96 -11.88
N TYR A 152 -8.11 -17.65 -12.89
CA TYR A 152 -8.19 -18.35 -14.16
C TYR A 152 -7.09 -19.40 -14.24
N LEU A 153 -7.42 -20.56 -14.80
CA LEU A 153 -6.41 -21.56 -15.14
C LEU A 153 -5.51 -21.01 -16.25
N THR A 154 -4.25 -21.44 -16.29
CA THR A 154 -3.30 -21.05 -17.36
C THR A 154 -3.75 -21.56 -18.73
N THR A 155 -4.59 -22.58 -18.76
CA THR A 155 -5.22 -23.14 -19.96
C THR A 155 -6.60 -22.55 -20.25
N ALA A 156 -7.09 -21.61 -19.43
CA ALA A 156 -8.44 -21.08 -19.59
C ALA A 156 -8.54 -20.27 -20.88
N LYS A 157 -9.62 -20.49 -21.63
CA LYS A 157 -9.91 -19.76 -22.87
C LYS A 157 -10.59 -18.42 -22.57
N PRO A 158 -10.46 -17.41 -23.46
CA PRO A 158 -11.26 -16.20 -23.35
C PRO A 158 -12.75 -16.52 -23.19
N GLY A 159 -13.42 -15.85 -22.25
CA GLY A 159 -14.84 -16.06 -21.94
C GLY A 159 -15.15 -17.19 -20.96
N GLU A 160 -14.20 -18.08 -20.65
CA GLU A 160 -14.41 -19.09 -19.60
C GLU A 160 -14.54 -18.41 -18.23
N PRO A 161 -15.45 -18.86 -17.35
CA PRO A 161 -15.58 -18.27 -16.02
C PRO A 161 -14.35 -18.59 -15.15
N PRO A 162 -13.99 -17.70 -14.20
CA PRO A 162 -12.92 -18.00 -13.27
C PRO A 162 -13.31 -19.15 -12.34
N THR A 163 -12.34 -19.99 -12.00
CA THR A 163 -12.46 -20.95 -10.90
C THR A 163 -12.57 -20.18 -9.59
N ARG A 164 -13.53 -20.56 -8.74
CA ARG A 164 -13.76 -19.94 -7.45
C ARG A 164 -13.58 -20.92 -6.31
N SER A 165 -13.01 -20.44 -5.22
CA SER A 165 -12.86 -21.17 -3.97
C SER A 165 -13.26 -20.27 -2.81
N THR A 166 -13.89 -20.85 -1.79
CA THR A 166 -14.36 -20.13 -0.62
C THR A 166 -14.08 -20.96 0.62
N GLY A 167 -13.70 -20.30 1.70
CA GLY A 167 -13.33 -20.97 2.94
C GLY A 167 -13.14 -20.02 4.11
N ARG A 168 -13.22 -20.54 5.32
CA ARG A 168 -12.91 -19.75 6.52
C ARG A 168 -11.41 -19.54 6.65
N PHE A 169 -11.01 -18.35 7.10
CA PHE A 169 -9.62 -18.12 7.48
C PHE A 169 -9.22 -19.09 8.59
N VAL A 170 -8.00 -19.61 8.46
CA VAL A 170 -7.30 -20.34 9.51
C VAL A 170 -6.11 -19.48 9.89
N ASN A 171 -6.10 -19.04 11.14
CA ASN A 171 -4.99 -18.24 11.63
C ASN A 171 -3.77 -19.17 11.78
N PRO A 172 -2.64 -18.82 11.15
CA PRO A 172 -1.47 -19.67 11.18
C PRO A 172 -0.97 -19.82 12.62
N ILE A 173 -0.76 -21.05 13.07
CA ILE A 173 -0.17 -21.32 14.39
C ILE A 173 1.36 -21.13 14.35
N LEU A 174 1.98 -21.25 13.17
CA LEU A 174 3.44 -21.40 13.03
C LEU A 174 4.15 -20.31 12.21
N LYS A 175 3.44 -19.53 11.38
CA LYS A 175 4.04 -18.50 10.50
C LYS A 175 3.22 -17.22 10.49
N GLN A 176 3.71 -16.18 11.18
CA GLN A 176 2.99 -14.92 11.48
C GLN A 176 2.45 -14.17 10.24
N HIS A 177 3.06 -14.34 9.06
CA HIS A 177 2.67 -13.66 7.82
C HIS A 177 1.95 -14.55 6.79
N GLN A 178 1.69 -15.82 7.15
CA GLN A 178 0.98 -16.73 6.27
C GLN A 178 -0.53 -16.56 6.42
N LEU A 179 -1.25 -16.62 5.32
CA LEU A 179 -2.70 -16.72 5.33
C LEU A 179 -3.10 -18.12 4.90
N GLU A 180 -3.81 -18.84 5.75
CA GLU A 180 -4.36 -20.15 5.41
C GLU A 180 -5.88 -20.07 5.41
N TYR A 181 -6.54 -20.84 4.52
CA TYR A 181 -7.98 -20.99 4.56
C TYR A 181 -8.41 -22.41 4.17
N LEU A 182 -9.50 -22.88 4.79
CA LEU A 182 -10.05 -24.21 4.55
C LEU A 182 -11.05 -24.16 3.40
N THR A 183 -10.68 -24.73 2.26
CA THR A 183 -11.55 -24.82 1.09
C THR A 183 -12.64 -25.87 1.31
N ASN A 184 -13.91 -25.50 1.16
CA ASN A 184 -15.00 -26.49 1.19
C ASN A 184 -15.13 -27.29 -0.13
N TYR A 185 -14.47 -26.86 -1.21
CA TYR A 185 -14.68 -27.40 -2.57
C TYR A 185 -13.42 -27.48 -3.46
N GLY A 186 -12.24 -27.75 -2.90
CA GLY A 186 -11.07 -28.11 -3.72
C GLY A 186 -11.22 -29.52 -4.32
N PRO A 187 -10.64 -29.82 -5.50
CA PRO A 187 -10.56 -31.20 -5.98
C PRO A 187 -9.92 -32.04 -4.88
N LYS A 188 -10.56 -33.17 -4.52
CA LYS A 188 -10.16 -34.08 -3.43
C LYS A 188 -8.65 -34.37 -3.50
N ARG A 189 -7.83 -33.53 -2.86
CA ARG A 189 -6.42 -33.86 -2.61
C ARG A 189 -6.46 -35.01 -1.61
N LYS A 190 -5.61 -36.03 -1.83
CA LYS A 190 -5.57 -37.29 -1.06
C LYS A 190 -5.32 -37.12 0.46
N SER A 191 -5.25 -35.89 0.97
CA SER A 191 -5.12 -35.57 2.39
C SER A 191 -6.05 -34.39 2.76
N PRO A 192 -7.10 -34.62 3.58
CA PRO A 192 -8.01 -33.58 4.08
C PRO A 192 -7.36 -32.51 4.99
N LYS A 193 -6.04 -32.58 5.21
CA LYS A 193 -5.30 -31.80 6.21
C LYS A 193 -4.59 -30.55 5.67
N TYR A 194 -4.65 -30.26 4.37
CA TYR A 194 -3.92 -29.13 3.77
C TYR A 194 -4.89 -28.09 3.17
N GLY A 195 -5.07 -26.98 3.89
CA GLY A 195 -5.75 -25.79 3.38
C GLY A 195 -4.96 -25.09 2.28
N SER A 196 -5.61 -24.17 1.56
CA SER A 196 -4.92 -23.30 0.61
C SER A 196 -4.15 -22.22 1.36
N ARG A 197 -2.94 -21.91 0.87
CA ARG A 197 -1.99 -20.97 1.48
C ARG A 197 -1.82 -19.74 0.61
N GLY A 198 -1.63 -18.60 1.25
CA GLY A 198 -1.20 -17.33 0.65
C GLY A 198 -0.35 -16.54 1.65
N SER A 199 0.12 -15.36 1.24
CA SER A 199 0.83 -14.42 2.12
C SER A 199 -0.09 -13.26 2.45
N ARG A 200 -0.01 -12.75 3.68
CA ARG A 200 -0.69 -11.50 4.07
C ARG A 200 0.00 -10.33 3.37
N ILE A 201 -0.78 -9.30 3.02
CA ILE A 201 -0.22 -8.01 2.64
C ILE A 201 0.31 -7.38 3.93
N ASP A 202 1.61 -7.12 4.01
CA ASP A 202 2.25 -6.52 5.17
C ASP A 202 2.88 -5.15 4.87
N MET A 203 3.34 -4.48 5.92
CA MET A 203 3.97 -3.16 5.81
C MET A 203 5.25 -3.18 4.96
N LYS A 204 6.03 -4.27 5.01
CA LYS A 204 7.27 -4.40 4.25
C LYS A 204 6.95 -4.40 2.75
N MET A 205 6.05 -5.30 2.33
CA MET A 205 5.57 -5.40 0.95
C MET A 205 4.98 -4.07 0.47
N MET A 206 4.10 -3.46 1.27
CA MET A 206 3.38 -2.25 0.85
C MET A 206 4.28 -1.02 0.79
N ARG A 207 5.26 -0.87 1.68
CA ARG A 207 6.26 0.21 1.55
C ARG A 207 7.06 0.11 0.27
N GLU A 208 7.54 -1.09 -0.08
CA GLU A 208 8.29 -1.31 -1.32
C GLU A 208 7.43 -1.00 -2.56
N ILE A 209 6.16 -1.42 -2.56
CA ILE A 209 5.21 -1.11 -3.64
C ILE A 209 4.90 0.39 -3.73
N MET A 210 4.69 1.04 -2.60
CA MET A 210 4.38 2.47 -2.56
C MET A 210 5.57 3.33 -2.97
N GLU A 211 6.80 2.86 -2.71
CA GLU A 211 8.03 3.47 -3.22
C GLU A 211 8.10 3.35 -4.74
N TRP A 212 7.83 2.17 -5.30
CA TRP A 212 7.81 1.99 -6.76
C TRP A 212 6.77 2.84 -7.48
N THR A 213 5.65 3.10 -6.82
CA THR A 213 4.56 3.92 -7.36
C THR A 213 4.77 5.42 -7.07
N GLY A 214 5.69 5.79 -6.18
CA GLY A 214 5.97 7.19 -5.83
C GLY A 214 4.93 7.83 -4.90
N VAL A 215 4.06 7.03 -4.27
CA VAL A 215 3.03 7.51 -3.34
C VAL A 215 3.49 7.49 -1.88
N TYR A 216 4.66 6.90 -1.62
CA TYR A 216 5.31 6.91 -0.32
C TYR A 216 6.38 8.00 -0.27
N LYS A 217 6.26 8.88 0.71
CA LYS A 217 7.19 9.98 0.98
C LYS A 217 7.94 9.70 2.27
N ARG A 218 9.27 9.80 2.26
CA ARG A 218 10.13 9.44 3.40
C ARG A 218 10.43 10.58 4.36
N ALA A 219 10.33 11.82 3.88
CA ALA A 219 10.58 13.02 4.67
C ALA A 219 9.57 14.10 4.26
N VAL A 220 8.46 14.17 4.99
CA VAL A 220 7.45 15.22 4.81
C VAL A 220 7.27 16.01 6.10
N ALA A 221 7.18 17.32 5.97
CA ALA A 221 6.73 18.21 7.03
C ALA A 221 5.21 18.36 6.96
N ILE A 222 4.53 18.31 8.11
CA ILE A 222 3.11 18.65 8.24
C ILE A 222 3.03 20.11 8.64
N ILE A 223 2.72 20.99 7.69
CA ILE A 223 2.70 22.45 7.89
C ILE A 223 1.26 22.93 7.97
N ALA A 224 0.94 23.68 9.01
CA ALA A 224 -0.36 24.32 9.16
C ALA A 224 -0.53 25.55 8.27
N GLN A 225 -1.75 25.73 7.78
CA GLN A 225 -2.17 26.88 6.99
C GLN A 225 -3.46 27.49 7.56
N PRO A 226 -3.54 28.82 7.62
CA PRO A 226 -4.73 29.52 8.10
C PRO A 226 -5.87 29.39 7.08
N LEU A 227 -7.10 29.24 7.58
CA LEU A 227 -8.30 29.26 6.73
C LEU A 227 -8.96 30.64 6.79
N GLY A 228 -9.00 31.37 5.68
CA GLY A 228 -9.82 32.59 5.55
C GLY A 228 -9.31 33.84 6.26
N ARG A 229 -8.05 33.87 6.75
CA ARG A 229 -7.42 35.07 7.35
C ARG A 229 -6.61 35.88 6.33
N LYS A 230 -6.45 37.18 6.64
CA LYS A 230 -5.73 38.16 5.80
C LYS A 230 -4.20 38.11 5.92
N GLN A 231 -3.62 37.59 7.00
CA GLN A 231 -2.17 37.43 7.12
C GLN A 231 -1.81 36.10 7.83
N PRO A 232 -0.97 35.25 7.22
CA PRO A 232 -0.36 34.10 7.86
C PRO A 232 0.63 34.53 8.95
N PRO A 233 1.06 33.60 9.83
CA PRO A 233 2.19 33.87 10.71
C PRO A 233 3.42 34.15 9.84
N PRO A 234 4.38 34.94 10.32
CA PRO A 234 5.55 35.32 9.54
C PRO A 234 6.37 34.08 9.14
N LEU A 235 6.39 33.06 10.00
CA LEU A 235 7.12 31.82 9.80
C LEU A 235 6.17 30.61 9.70
N PRO A 236 6.50 29.58 8.90
CA PRO A 236 5.73 28.35 8.83
C PRO A 236 5.60 27.65 10.17
N LEU A 237 4.46 27.01 10.39
CA LEU A 237 4.17 26.25 11.59
C LEU A 237 4.11 24.78 11.25
N CYS A 238 5.08 23.99 11.71
CA CYS A 238 5.13 22.57 11.45
C CYS A 238 4.92 21.74 12.72
N MET A 239 4.63 20.45 12.54
CA MET A 239 4.58 19.51 13.66
C MET A 239 5.98 18.92 13.90
N ALA A 240 6.46 18.93 15.15
CA ALA A 240 7.76 18.39 15.53
C ALA A 240 7.67 17.54 16.80
N TRP A 241 8.52 16.51 16.91
CA TRP A 241 8.56 15.64 18.08
C TRP A 241 9.36 16.26 19.22
N SER A 242 8.74 16.40 20.39
CA SER A 242 9.43 16.87 21.60
C SER A 242 9.92 15.69 22.43
N GLU A 243 11.25 15.49 22.49
CA GLU A 243 11.85 14.45 23.32
C GLU A 243 11.64 14.67 24.83
N GLN A 244 11.44 15.91 25.27
CA GLN A 244 11.19 16.22 26.68
C GLN A 244 9.81 15.74 27.12
N ASP A 245 8.78 16.11 26.36
CA ASP A 245 7.39 15.85 26.73
C ASP A 245 6.83 14.52 26.20
N LYS A 246 7.56 13.89 25.27
CA LYS A 246 7.11 12.69 24.56
C LYS A 246 5.77 12.90 23.82
N VAL A 247 5.58 14.10 23.27
CA VAL A 247 4.44 14.47 22.43
C VAL A 247 4.91 15.24 21.20
N LEU A 248 4.09 15.26 20.17
CA LEU A 248 4.26 16.14 19.01
C LEU A 248 3.73 17.53 19.39
N ARG A 249 4.59 18.52 19.19
CA ARG A 249 4.33 19.94 19.40
C ARG A 249 4.27 20.66 18.07
N VAL A 250 3.79 21.90 18.11
CA VAL A 250 3.91 22.81 16.98
C VAL A 250 5.22 23.57 17.12
N HIS A 251 5.98 23.63 16.03
CA HIS A 251 7.29 24.23 15.92
C HIS A 251 7.25 25.36 14.88
N VAL A 252 7.84 26.50 15.23
CA VAL A 252 8.00 27.65 14.32
C VAL A 252 9.24 27.41 13.46
N GLN A 253 9.03 26.98 12.23
CA GLN A 253 10.11 26.64 11.32
C GLN A 253 10.74 27.90 10.73
N ASP A 254 12.07 27.99 10.74
CA ASP A 254 12.81 28.96 9.93
C ASP A 254 12.63 28.63 8.44
N ASP A 255 12.22 29.62 7.63
CA ASP A 255 11.96 29.43 6.20
C ASP A 255 13.23 29.47 5.34
N THR A 256 14.36 29.83 5.93
CA THR A 256 15.68 29.85 5.31
C THR A 256 16.52 28.61 5.63
N GLU A 257 16.16 27.85 6.67
CA GLU A 257 16.86 26.62 7.06
C GLU A 257 16.12 25.34 6.61
N PRO A 258 16.86 24.23 6.39
CA PRO A 258 16.24 22.94 6.12
C PRO A 258 15.32 22.50 7.26
N THR A 259 14.24 21.79 6.93
CA THR A 259 13.34 21.23 7.95
C THR A 259 14.12 20.26 8.85
N ALA A 260 14.06 20.48 10.17
CA ALA A 260 14.69 19.58 11.14
C ALA A 260 14.19 18.14 10.98
N GLU A 261 15.07 17.15 11.15
CA GLU A 261 14.73 15.73 11.00
C GLU A 261 13.57 15.33 11.93
N GLU A 262 13.51 15.90 13.14
CA GLU A 262 12.47 15.66 14.14
C GLU A 262 11.08 16.22 13.75
N ALA A 263 11.03 17.13 12.78
CA ALA A 263 9.83 17.71 12.18
C ALA A 263 9.42 17.03 10.86
N THR A 264 10.16 16.01 10.44
CA THR A 264 9.84 15.22 9.24
C THR A 264 9.26 13.85 9.59
N PHE A 265 8.38 13.37 8.71
CA PHE A 265 7.69 12.10 8.84
C PHE A 265 7.75 11.32 7.54
N GLU A 266 7.61 10.01 7.67
CA GLU A 266 7.20 9.14 6.60
C GLU A 266 5.68 9.24 6.42
N ALA A 267 5.22 9.43 5.18
CA ALA A 267 3.81 9.50 4.82
C ALA A 267 3.46 8.51 3.71
N LEU A 268 2.44 7.70 3.95
CA LEU A 268 1.99 6.67 3.03
C LEU A 268 0.50 6.32 3.22
N PRO A 269 -0.19 5.88 2.15
CA PRO A 269 -1.53 5.33 2.27
C PRO A 269 -1.55 4.10 3.19
N VAL A 270 -2.35 4.13 4.25
CA VAL A 270 -2.53 2.99 5.18
C VAL A 270 -3.89 2.32 5.05
N PHE A 271 -4.81 3.00 4.35
CA PHE A 271 -6.10 2.46 3.96
C PHE A 271 -6.50 3.00 2.58
N SER A 272 -7.12 2.15 1.80
CA SER A 272 -7.77 2.50 0.54
C SER A 272 -9.02 1.65 0.39
N ALA A 273 -10.16 2.29 0.15
CA ALA A 273 -11.39 1.59 -0.18
C ALA A 273 -11.29 0.97 -1.58
N ALA A 274 -12.06 -0.08 -1.80
CA ALA A 274 -12.22 -0.65 -3.13
C ALA A 274 -12.76 0.42 -4.10
N MET A 275 -12.17 0.48 -5.29
CA MET A 275 -12.67 1.32 -6.35
C MET A 275 -13.91 0.67 -6.94
N LEU A 276 -15.05 1.34 -6.79
CA LEU A 276 -16.35 0.95 -7.36
C LEU A 276 -16.78 2.00 -8.38
N LEU A 277 -17.51 1.58 -9.41
CA LEU A 277 -17.98 2.44 -10.48
C LEU A 277 -18.70 3.69 -9.93
N GLY A 278 -18.24 4.89 -10.32
CA GLY A 278 -18.87 6.17 -9.98
C GLY A 278 -18.67 6.67 -8.54
N LYS A 279 -17.76 6.06 -7.76
CA LYS A 279 -17.43 6.54 -6.40
C LYS A 279 -15.95 6.88 -6.29
N GLU A 280 -15.66 8.06 -5.75
CA GLU A 280 -14.30 8.35 -5.29
C GLU A 280 -13.94 7.42 -4.13
N PRO A 281 -12.80 6.71 -4.20
CA PRO A 281 -12.40 5.83 -3.12
C PRO A 281 -12.04 6.65 -1.88
N LYS A 282 -12.40 6.13 -0.71
CA LYS A 282 -11.92 6.67 0.56
C LYS A 282 -10.49 6.20 0.79
N GLU A 283 -9.63 7.08 1.25
CA GLU A 283 -8.25 6.78 1.61
C GLU A 283 -7.90 7.38 2.97
N GLU A 284 -6.96 6.75 3.67
CA GLU A 284 -6.36 7.28 4.89
C GLU A 284 -4.85 7.21 4.75
N ILE A 285 -4.19 8.32 5.14
CA ILE A 285 -2.74 8.47 5.09
C ILE A 285 -2.22 8.36 6.51
N GLY A 286 -1.26 7.46 6.72
CA GLY A 286 -0.56 7.33 7.98
C GLY A 286 0.72 8.14 7.94
N PHE A 287 1.05 8.75 9.07
CA PHE A 287 2.33 9.41 9.31
C PHE A 287 3.10 8.62 10.36
N ALA A 288 4.41 8.48 10.17
CA ALA A 288 5.25 7.79 11.13
C ALA A 288 6.69 8.30 11.09
N GLN A 289 7.47 7.95 12.11
CA GLN A 289 8.92 8.07 12.09
C GLN A 289 9.55 6.70 12.25
N VAL A 290 10.75 6.52 11.71
CA VAL A 290 11.57 5.34 12.01
C VAL A 290 11.81 5.28 13.52
N ASP A 291 11.60 4.11 14.11
CA ASP A 291 11.83 3.89 15.52
C ASP A 291 13.33 3.75 15.78
N LYS A 292 13.98 4.85 16.21
CA LYS A 292 15.42 4.90 16.50
C LYS A 292 15.80 4.35 17.88
N ARG A 293 14.86 3.79 18.65
CA ARG A 293 15.17 3.25 19.99
C ARG A 293 16.09 2.03 19.89
N PRO A 294 17.01 1.80 20.85
CA PRO A 294 18.03 0.74 20.75
C PRO A 294 17.50 -0.68 20.51
N ASN A 295 16.30 -0.99 21.00
CA ASN A 295 15.69 -2.32 20.90
C ASN A 295 14.64 -2.43 19.78
N ALA A 296 14.49 -1.39 18.95
CA ALA A 296 13.53 -1.41 17.86
C ALA A 296 14.01 -2.34 16.73
N ALA A 297 13.06 -3.00 16.05
CA ALA A 297 13.40 -3.71 14.83
C ALA A 297 13.89 -2.72 13.75
N LYS A 298 14.74 -3.19 12.83
CA LYS A 298 15.40 -2.35 11.81
C LYS A 298 14.45 -1.49 10.97
N ASP A 299 13.21 -1.95 10.78
CA ASP A 299 12.17 -1.28 10.01
C ASP A 299 10.94 -0.93 10.86
N ALA A 300 11.09 -0.87 12.19
CA ALA A 300 10.01 -0.50 13.09
C ALA A 300 9.65 0.98 12.91
N MET A 301 8.35 1.25 12.91
CA MET A 301 7.80 2.59 12.75
C MET A 301 7.02 3.01 14.00
N ARG A 302 7.19 4.27 14.37
CA ARG A 302 6.39 4.96 15.40
C ARG A 302 5.34 5.79 14.69
N TRP A 303 4.08 5.42 14.81
CA TRP A 303 2.97 6.03 14.09
C TRP A 303 2.42 7.22 14.84
N VAL A 304 2.17 8.32 14.14
CA VAL A 304 1.48 9.49 14.70
C VAL A 304 0.07 9.07 15.10
N SER A 305 -0.21 9.20 16.40
CA SER A 305 -1.47 8.83 17.01
C SER A 305 -2.04 10.03 17.75
N TRP A 306 -3.28 10.33 17.42
CA TRP A 306 -3.93 11.55 17.87
C TRP A 306 -4.86 11.26 19.05
N ASN A 307 -4.77 12.07 20.10
CA ASN A 307 -5.55 11.87 21.31
C ASN A 307 -6.44 13.08 21.62
N PHE A 308 -7.73 12.90 21.35
CA PHE A 308 -8.77 13.88 21.63
C PHE A 308 -8.92 14.17 23.12
N ASP A 309 -8.91 13.11 23.94
CA ASP A 309 -9.21 13.19 25.37
C ASP A 309 -8.19 14.08 26.11
N TRP A 310 -6.97 14.20 25.57
CA TRP A 310 -5.88 14.96 26.17
C TRP A 310 -5.37 16.12 25.31
N ASN A 311 -6.05 16.46 24.22
CA ASN A 311 -5.61 17.48 23.27
C ASN A 311 -4.12 17.34 22.87
N ASN A 312 -3.64 16.11 22.68
CA ASN A 312 -2.25 15.85 22.37
C ASN A 312 -2.10 14.89 21.19
N VAL A 313 -0.88 14.82 20.68
CA VAL A 313 -0.50 13.91 19.60
C VAL A 313 0.79 13.25 20.04
N SER A 314 0.90 11.95 19.88
CA SER A 314 2.05 11.18 20.34
C SER A 314 2.33 10.03 19.39
N PHE A 315 3.38 9.26 19.66
CA PHE A 315 3.67 8.07 18.88
C PHE A 315 3.03 6.82 19.47
N ALA A 316 2.36 6.06 18.61
CA ALA A 316 2.01 4.67 18.86
C ALA A 316 3.09 3.74 18.29
N SER A 317 3.40 2.66 19.01
CA SER A 317 4.40 1.68 18.59
C SER A 317 3.94 0.75 17.45
N ALA A 318 2.67 0.82 17.05
CA ALA A 318 2.06 -0.05 16.04
C ALA A 318 0.88 0.67 15.38
N LEU A 319 0.62 0.37 14.10
CA LEU A 319 -0.42 1.03 13.31
C LEU A 319 -1.84 0.69 13.81
N SER A 320 -2.03 -0.55 14.28
CA SER A 320 -3.23 -1.07 14.92
C SER A 320 -3.64 -0.26 16.17
N ARG A 321 -2.66 0.31 16.88
CA ARG A 321 -2.87 1.13 18.08
C ARG A 321 -2.97 2.62 17.79
N ALA A 322 -2.54 3.06 16.61
CA ALA A 322 -2.55 4.47 16.25
C ALA A 322 -3.98 4.95 16.01
N ARG A 323 -4.37 6.08 16.61
CA ARG A 323 -5.62 6.79 16.30
C ARG A 323 -5.36 7.74 15.14
N LEU A 324 -5.61 7.28 13.91
CA LEU A 324 -5.26 8.01 12.68
C LEU A 324 -6.27 9.11 12.32
N VAL A 325 -5.79 10.14 11.62
CA VAL A 325 -6.62 11.12 10.91
C VAL A 325 -6.98 10.62 9.52
N LYS A 326 -8.18 10.95 9.07
CA LYS A 326 -8.46 10.98 7.64
C LYS A 326 -7.89 12.28 7.06
N TRP A 327 -7.16 12.14 5.96
CA TRP A 327 -6.62 13.26 5.22
C TRP A 327 -7.50 13.50 3.99
N GLU A 328 -8.21 14.63 3.93
CA GLU A 328 -9.06 14.96 2.78
C GLU A 328 -8.22 15.70 1.72
N VAL A 329 -7.48 14.96 0.90
CA VAL A 329 -6.83 15.53 -0.30
C VAL A 329 -7.91 15.85 -1.34
N LYS A 330 -7.91 17.06 -1.90
CA LYS A 330 -8.68 17.37 -3.11
C LYS A 330 -7.78 17.27 -4.35
N GLY A 331 -7.80 16.15 -5.06
CA GLY A 331 -7.06 15.89 -6.32
C GLY A 331 -5.59 15.42 -6.14
N PRO A 332 -4.70 15.46 -7.16
CA PRO A 332 -3.35 14.86 -7.10
C PRO A 332 -2.42 15.44 -6.01
N TRP A 333 -1.40 14.68 -5.60
CA TRP A 333 -0.69 14.81 -4.32
C TRP A 333 0.25 16.02 -4.14
N GLU A 334 0.78 16.60 -5.21
CA GLU A 334 1.84 17.60 -5.12
C GLU A 334 1.28 19.03 -4.88
N GLY A 335 1.81 19.72 -3.86
CA GLY A 335 1.50 21.12 -3.57
C GLY A 335 0.10 21.41 -3.01
N LYS A 336 -0.62 20.39 -2.51
CA LYS A 336 -2.03 20.52 -2.12
C LYS A 336 -2.26 20.70 -0.63
N ILE A 337 -3.29 21.49 -0.38
CA ILE A 337 -3.82 21.76 0.95
C ILE A 337 -4.90 20.74 1.26
N ALA A 338 -4.83 20.14 2.44
CA ALA A 338 -5.82 19.21 2.92
C ALA A 338 -6.39 19.64 4.28
N GLY A 339 -7.65 19.29 4.48
CA GLY A 339 -8.21 19.24 5.82
C GLY A 339 -7.80 17.92 6.47
N MET A 340 -7.42 17.99 7.73
CA MET A 340 -7.30 16.80 8.58
C MET A 340 -8.60 16.66 9.37
N THR A 341 -9.21 15.48 9.31
CA THR A 341 -10.46 15.22 10.01
C THR A 341 -10.42 13.85 10.66
N PHE A 342 -10.79 13.79 11.93
CA PHE A 342 -11.10 12.54 12.61
C PHE A 342 -12.53 12.16 12.36
N SER A 343 -12.75 10.89 12.05
CA SER A 343 -14.08 10.29 12.16
C SER A 343 -14.06 9.35 13.36
N TRP A 344 -14.75 9.72 14.44
CA TRP A 344 -14.87 8.91 15.64
C TRP A 344 -16.35 8.67 15.95
N GLY A 345 -16.80 7.42 15.78
CA GLY A 345 -18.23 7.11 15.82
C GLY A 345 -19.01 7.89 14.75
N ASN A 346 -20.04 8.63 15.16
CA ASN A 346 -20.89 9.43 14.28
C ASN A 346 -20.45 10.90 14.15
N THR A 347 -19.42 11.35 14.88
CA THR A 347 -18.95 12.74 14.85
C THR A 347 -17.71 12.87 13.98
N ARG A 348 -17.60 14.01 13.30
CA ARG A 348 -16.41 14.42 12.56
C ARG A 348 -15.82 15.66 13.20
N GLN A 349 -14.57 15.55 13.64
CA GLN A 349 -13.84 16.63 14.26
C GLN A 349 -12.66 17.02 13.36
N GLU A 350 -12.57 18.32 13.09
CA GLU A 350 -11.44 18.89 12.37
C GLU A 350 -10.27 19.10 13.34
N VAL A 351 -9.07 18.81 12.85
CA VAL A 351 -7.83 19.10 13.59
C VAL A 351 -7.47 20.54 13.34
N VAL A 352 -7.08 21.25 14.39
CA VAL A 352 -6.56 22.60 14.25
C VAL A 352 -5.31 22.80 15.08
N PHE A 353 -4.41 23.66 14.59
CA PHE A 353 -3.48 24.30 15.52
C PHE A 353 -4.14 25.52 16.13
N ARG A 354 -4.08 25.60 17.47
CA ARG A 354 -4.56 26.73 18.23
C ARG A 354 -3.41 27.54 18.78
N PHE A 355 -3.61 28.84 18.73
CA PHE A 355 -2.82 29.84 19.40
C PHE A 355 -3.85 30.62 20.21
N ASP A 356 -4.14 30.15 21.42
CA ASP A 356 -4.92 31.01 22.31
C ASP A 356 -4.07 32.26 22.55
N ASP A 357 -4.68 33.44 22.42
CA ASP A 357 -4.02 34.74 22.57
C ASP A 357 -3.38 34.91 23.97
N GLU A 358 -3.69 34.02 24.92
CA GLU A 358 -3.13 33.98 26.28
C GLU A 358 -2.04 32.91 26.50
N VAL A 359 -1.97 31.88 25.65
CA VAL A 359 -1.02 30.75 25.83
C VAL A 359 0.22 30.90 24.96
N VAL A 360 0.06 31.43 23.74
CA VAL A 360 1.17 31.72 22.83
C VAL A 360 1.01 33.16 22.35
N LYS A 361 1.99 34.01 22.69
CA LYS A 361 1.98 35.42 22.33
C LYS A 361 2.33 35.57 20.85
N LYS A 362 1.69 36.52 20.17
CA LYS A 362 1.90 36.74 18.71
C LYS A 362 3.35 36.92 18.29
N TRP A 363 4.18 37.53 19.14
CA TRP A 363 5.61 37.72 18.85
C TRP A 363 6.42 36.41 18.94
N GLU A 364 5.95 35.41 19.69
CA GLU A 364 6.62 34.10 19.78
C GLU A 364 6.53 33.37 18.43
N LEU A 365 5.51 33.65 17.61
CA LEU A 365 5.36 33.12 16.25
C LEU A 365 6.37 33.69 15.24
N ALA A 366 7.12 34.71 15.64
CA ALA A 366 8.19 35.31 14.84
C ALA A 366 9.58 34.81 15.28
N LEU A 367 9.65 33.93 16.27
CA LEU A 367 10.91 33.36 16.75
C LEU A 367 11.11 31.97 16.16
N PRO A 368 12.10 31.79 15.27
CA PRO A 368 12.42 30.47 14.73
C PRO A 368 12.80 29.50 15.86
N ASP A 369 12.54 28.22 15.62
CA ASP A 369 12.82 27.09 16.50
C ASP A 369 12.06 27.05 17.84
N THR A 370 11.04 27.89 18.01
CA THR A 370 10.19 27.84 19.20
C THR A 370 9.14 26.72 19.11
N GLU A 371 8.91 26.02 20.22
CA GLU A 371 7.93 24.93 20.35
C GLU A 371 6.81 25.24 21.34
N TYR A 372 5.59 24.73 21.08
CA TYR A 372 4.48 24.82 22.02
C TYR A 372 3.43 23.73 21.79
N THR A 373 2.55 23.55 22.79
CA THR A 373 1.50 22.51 22.87
C THR A 373 0.27 22.77 21.97
N GLY A 374 0.44 23.56 20.89
CA GLY A 374 -0.62 24.25 20.13
C GLY A 374 -1.57 23.37 19.29
N ILE A 375 -1.89 22.14 19.69
CA ILE A 375 -2.81 21.25 18.98
C ILE A 375 -4.18 21.24 19.69
N ALA A 376 -5.26 21.36 18.92
CA ALA A 376 -6.62 21.23 19.41
C ALA A 376 -7.54 20.57 18.37
N TYR A 377 -8.71 20.16 18.85
CA TYR A 377 -9.71 19.46 18.07
C TYR A 377 -11.03 20.22 18.18
N GLN A 378 -11.75 20.37 17.08
CA GLN A 378 -13.02 21.10 17.07
C GLN A 378 -14.07 20.38 16.23
N ASP A 379 -15.34 20.55 16.58
CA ASP A 379 -16.42 20.20 15.69
C ASP A 379 -16.48 21.19 14.52
N LYS A 380 -16.83 20.70 13.32
CA LYS A 380 -16.86 21.51 12.09
C LYS A 380 -17.71 22.78 12.18
N GLY A 381 -18.69 22.82 13.09
CA GLY A 381 -19.59 23.95 13.31
C GLY A 381 -19.23 24.84 14.50
N ASP A 382 -18.13 24.59 15.22
CA ASP A 382 -17.81 25.31 16.46
C ASP A 382 -17.18 26.69 16.16
N PRO A 383 -17.82 27.81 16.58
CA PRO A 383 -17.28 29.17 16.37
C PRO A 383 -16.22 29.58 17.39
N LYS A 384 -15.90 28.75 18.41
CA LYS A 384 -15.00 29.13 19.51
C LYS A 384 -13.56 29.43 19.07
N PHE A 385 -13.11 28.91 17.93
CA PHE A 385 -11.74 29.07 17.47
C PHE A 385 -11.65 30.14 16.37
N GLN A 386 -11.44 31.40 16.77
CA GLN A 386 -11.25 32.50 15.82
C GLN A 386 -9.83 32.50 15.20
N ASP A 387 -8.82 32.01 15.92
CA ASP A 387 -7.38 32.04 15.60
C ASP A 387 -6.78 30.65 15.28
N CYS A 388 -7.45 29.86 14.45
CA CYS A 388 -7.04 28.47 14.18
C CYS A 388 -6.54 28.20 12.77
N TYR A 389 -5.63 27.21 12.67
CA TYR A 389 -5.11 26.69 11.41
C TYR A 389 -5.83 25.38 11.10
N LYS A 390 -6.84 25.46 10.24
CA LYS A 390 -7.73 24.33 9.90
C LYS A 390 -7.24 23.49 8.71
N ARG A 391 -6.15 23.90 8.08
CA ARG A 391 -5.63 23.30 6.86
C ARG A 391 -4.17 22.92 7.07
N PHE A 392 -3.76 21.84 6.42
CA PHE A 392 -2.40 21.34 6.49
C PHE A 392 -1.89 21.04 5.09
N ILE A 393 -0.63 21.36 4.83
CA ILE A 393 0.09 20.94 3.63
C ILE A 393 1.16 19.94 4.03
N MET A 394 1.39 18.96 3.15
CA MET A 394 2.60 18.17 3.18
C MET A 394 3.63 18.88 2.31
N LYS A 395 4.80 19.14 2.86
CA LYS A 395 5.94 19.67 2.11
C LYS A 395 7.05 18.63 2.16
N ASP A 396 7.51 18.19 0.99
CA ASP A 396 8.73 17.36 0.91
C ASP A 396 9.88 18.19 1.49
N ALA A 397 10.63 17.59 2.43
CA ALA A 397 11.71 18.26 3.16
C ALA A 397 12.99 18.42 2.35
#